data_AF-A0A8R1IIM9-F1
#
_entry.id   AF-A0A8R1IIM9-F1
#
_cell.length_a   1.000
_cell.length_b   1.000
_cell.length_c   1.000
_cell.angle_alpha   90.00
_cell.angle_beta   90.00
_cell.angle_gamma   90.00
#
_symmetry.space_group_name_H-M   'P 1'
#
loop_
_entity.id
_entity.type
_entity.pdbx_description
1 polymer ?
#
loop_
_entity_poly.entity_id
_entity_poly.type
_entity_poly.pdbx_seq_one_letter_code
_entity_poly.pdbx_strand_id
1 'polypeptide(L)'
;MLEQLDKDKKVLIGCMASSFIFYHVSTKFYCRGAEIYDAFHRCHGGFITARQKPRLVHVECHVEDGILTIAAPGKPKVSVDLRKVVENGKLIRASLFDNLKQDGYDCGDEVAQVLSEYIEEPDYRLIFYKEGLYTERTCIPDDDWWNTPVPKRKDDSGFTDLAPFLLATEASVNALNENLDKK
;
A
#
# COMPACT_ATOMS: atom_id res chain seq x y z
N MET A 1 25.09 11.16 13.53
CA MET A 1 24.69 10.75 14.89
C MET A 1 23.22 10.33 14.79
N LEU A 2 22.99 9.06 14.50
CA LEU A 2 21.63 8.52 14.32
C LEU A 2 21.01 8.40 15.71
N GLU A 3 19.95 9.16 15.96
CA GLU A 3 19.18 9.07 17.20
C GLU A 3 18.65 7.64 17.35
N GLN A 4 18.96 7.05 18.50
CA GLN A 4 18.44 5.77 18.93
C GLN A 4 16.94 5.92 19.19
N LEU A 5 16.13 5.45 18.24
CA LEU A 5 14.71 5.19 18.49
C LEU A 5 14.62 4.01 19.47
N ASP A 6 14.21 4.38 20.69
CA ASP A 6 13.88 3.55 21.84
C ASP A 6 13.15 2.25 21.44
N LYS A 7 13.73 1.10 21.80
CA LYS A 7 13.22 -0.24 21.46
C LYS A 7 11.87 -0.55 22.14
N ASP A 8 11.47 0.25 23.14
CA ASP A 8 10.26 0.03 23.93
C ASP A 8 9.07 0.92 23.50
N LYS A 9 9.23 1.76 22.47
CA LYS A 9 8.14 2.60 21.94
C LYS A 9 7.51 2.01 20.69
N LYS A 10 6.31 1.45 20.85
CA LYS A 10 5.46 0.98 19.75
C LYS A 10 4.93 2.19 18.95
N VAL A 11 5.56 2.50 17.82
CA VAL A 11 5.07 3.51 16.86
C VAL A 11 4.28 2.81 15.76
N LEU A 12 2.99 3.12 15.66
CA LEU A 12 2.07 2.58 14.66
C LEU A 12 2.18 3.42 13.38
N ILE A 13 2.56 2.81 12.27
CA ILE A 13 2.57 3.44 10.93
C ILE A 13 1.66 2.59 10.06
N GLY A 14 0.52 3.14 9.67
CA GLY A 14 -0.41 2.53 8.73
C GLY A 14 -0.64 3.53 7.62
N CYS A 15 -0.05 3.30 6.44
CA CYS A 15 -0.50 3.98 5.24
C CYS A 15 -1.94 3.50 4.98
N MET A 16 -2.89 4.42 4.86
CA MET A 16 -4.29 4.19 4.47
C MET A 16 -4.51 4.97 3.17
N ALA A 17 -4.96 4.30 2.11
CA ALA A 17 -5.26 4.96 0.84
C ALA A 17 -6.21 6.14 1.08
N SER A 18 -5.74 7.36 0.80
CA SER A 18 -6.53 8.58 0.97
C SER A 18 -7.72 8.60 0.03
N SER A 19 -8.90 8.28 0.54
CA SER A 19 -10.08 9.15 0.46
C SER A 19 -11.14 8.63 1.44
N PHE A 20 -11.55 9.50 2.36
CA PHE A 20 -12.86 9.52 3.00
C PHE A 20 -13.59 8.17 3.12
N ILE A 21 -13.16 7.35 4.06
CA ILE A 21 -13.86 7.06 5.31
C ILE A 21 -13.18 5.83 5.90
N PHE A 22 -12.77 5.98 7.16
CA PHE A 22 -12.30 4.89 8.02
C PHE A 22 -13.36 3.79 8.07
N TYR A 23 -13.13 2.70 7.36
CA TYR A 23 -14.05 1.55 7.40
C TYR A 23 -13.38 0.35 8.04
N HIS A 24 -13.65 0.27 9.35
CA HIS A 24 -13.79 -0.92 10.17
C HIS A 24 -12.53 -1.70 10.58
N VAL A 25 -12.13 -1.36 11.82
CA VAL A 25 -11.53 -2.24 12.84
C VAL A 25 -10.07 -2.62 12.60
N SER A 26 -9.22 -1.72 13.10
CA SER A 26 -7.85 -1.93 13.55
C SER A 26 -7.63 -3.36 14.09
N THR A 27 -7.11 -4.25 13.27
CA THR A 27 -6.54 -5.51 13.78
C THR A 27 -5.33 -5.91 12.96
N LYS A 28 -4.20 -6.01 13.67
CA LYS A 28 -2.91 -6.67 13.34
C LYS A 28 -1.76 -5.77 12.86
N PHE A 29 -0.95 -5.49 13.88
CA PHE A 29 0.45 -5.11 14.00
C PHE A 29 1.41 -5.30 12.80
N TYR A 30 2.08 -4.18 12.52
CA TYR A 30 3.39 -3.90 11.90
C TYR A 30 4.29 -5.06 11.44
N CYS A 31 4.81 -4.93 10.21
CA CYS A 31 6.15 -5.40 9.83
C CYS A 31 6.86 -4.31 8.99
N ARG A 32 8.13 -4.07 9.32
CA ARG A 32 9.03 -3.16 8.62
C ARG A 32 9.51 -3.89 7.36
N GLY A 33 9.12 -3.42 6.17
CA GLY A 33 9.64 -3.96 4.91
C GLY A 33 8.61 -4.53 3.93
N ALA A 34 7.49 -3.85 3.74
CA ALA A 34 6.80 -3.73 2.45
C ALA A 34 5.69 -2.70 2.66
N GLU A 35 5.72 -1.61 1.91
CA GLU A 35 4.60 -0.69 1.86
C GLU A 35 3.47 -1.44 1.15
N ILE A 36 2.52 -2.00 1.92
CA ILE A 36 1.37 -2.73 1.38
C ILE A 36 0.41 -1.70 0.78
N TYR A 37 0.76 -1.26 -0.42
CA TYR A 37 -0.13 -0.78 -1.46
C TYR A 37 0.40 -1.27 -2.80
N ASP A 38 0.57 -2.59 -2.89
CA ASP A 38 0.86 -3.21 -4.17
C ASP A 38 -0.27 -2.86 -5.15
N ALA A 39 0.12 -2.30 -6.28
CA ALA A 39 -0.81 -1.75 -7.24
C ALA A 39 -1.65 -2.87 -7.86
N PHE A 40 -2.96 -2.84 -7.61
CA PHE A 40 -3.92 -3.68 -8.31
C PHE A 40 -3.95 -3.23 -9.76
N HIS A 41 -3.33 -4.01 -10.63
CA HIS A 41 -3.27 -3.73 -12.06
C HIS A 41 -4.35 -4.54 -12.77
N ARG A 42 -5.28 -3.84 -13.44
CA ARG A 42 -6.19 -4.46 -14.41
C ARG A 42 -5.50 -4.57 -15.77
N CYS A 43 -5.86 -5.55 -16.60
CA CYS A 43 -5.41 -5.76 -17.99
C CYS A 43 -5.19 -4.48 -18.86
N HIS A 44 -5.86 -3.36 -18.54
CA HIS A 44 -5.74 -2.08 -19.24
C HIS A 44 -4.73 -1.08 -18.63
N GLY A 45 -3.87 -1.46 -17.69
CA GLY A 45 -2.85 -0.55 -17.15
C GLY A 45 -3.22 0.18 -15.85
N GLY A 46 -4.50 0.18 -15.48
CA GLY A 46 -5.03 1.04 -14.43
C GLY A 46 -4.78 0.51 -13.03
N PHE A 47 -4.26 1.38 -12.16
CA PHE A 47 -4.20 1.18 -10.72
C PHE A 47 -5.62 1.16 -10.12
N ILE A 48 -5.88 0.19 -9.24
CA ILE A 48 -7.15 0.06 -8.53
C ILE A 48 -6.96 0.29 -7.04
N THR A 49 -7.89 1.02 -6.44
CA THR A 49 -7.90 1.34 -5.01
C THR A 49 -9.13 0.75 -4.31
N ALA A 50 -9.06 0.68 -2.99
CA ALA A 50 -10.22 0.33 -2.16
C ALA A 50 -11.42 1.28 -2.34
N ARG A 51 -11.23 2.51 -2.85
CA ARG A 51 -12.35 3.39 -3.20
C ARG A 51 -13.20 2.82 -4.33
N GLN A 52 -12.55 2.19 -5.31
CA GLN A 52 -13.22 1.57 -6.45
C GLN A 52 -13.69 0.15 -6.10
N LYS A 53 -12.90 -0.57 -5.29
CA LYS A 53 -13.19 -1.95 -4.83
C LYS A 53 -13.15 -2.04 -3.29
N PRO A 54 -14.21 -1.64 -2.58
CA PRO A 54 -14.21 -1.55 -1.11
C PRO A 54 -13.85 -2.85 -0.40
N ARG A 55 -14.14 -4.02 -0.98
CA ARG A 55 -13.78 -5.32 -0.39
C ARG A 55 -12.29 -5.46 -0.11
N LEU A 56 -11.43 -4.77 -0.87
CA LEU A 56 -9.97 -4.81 -0.69
C LEU A 56 -9.52 -4.39 0.71
N VAL A 57 -10.32 -3.61 1.45
CA VAL A 57 -10.00 -3.22 2.84
C VAL A 57 -9.93 -4.41 3.81
N HIS A 58 -10.51 -5.56 3.45
CA HIS A 58 -10.48 -6.75 4.28
C HIS A 58 -9.36 -7.73 3.89
N VAL A 59 -8.52 -7.39 2.90
CA VAL A 59 -7.36 -8.21 2.55
C VAL A 59 -6.24 -7.92 3.55
N GLU A 60 -5.84 -8.96 4.29
CA GLU A 60 -4.68 -8.89 5.17
C GLU A 60 -3.42 -9.24 4.36
N CYS A 61 -2.38 -8.41 4.47
CA CYS A 61 -1.05 -8.70 3.92
C CYS A 61 -0.01 -8.63 5.04
N HIS A 62 0.98 -9.52 4.98
CA HIS A 62 2.06 -9.60 5.95
C HIS A 62 3.36 -9.93 5.26
N VAL A 63 4.46 -9.27 5.64
CA VAL A 63 5.79 -9.61 5.14
C VAL A 63 6.70 -9.99 6.30
N GLU A 64 7.26 -11.19 6.22
CA GLU A 64 8.20 -11.75 7.18
C GLU A 64 9.30 -12.50 6.40
N ASP A 65 10.57 -12.22 6.72
CA ASP A 65 11.74 -12.86 6.09
C ASP A 65 11.74 -12.87 4.55
N GLY A 66 11.19 -11.81 3.94
CA GLY A 66 11.08 -11.65 2.49
C GLY A 66 9.94 -12.44 1.84
N ILE A 67 9.08 -13.07 2.63
CA ILE A 67 7.87 -13.75 2.17
C ILE A 67 6.68 -12.82 2.38
N LEU A 68 5.99 -12.47 1.29
CA LEU A 68 4.70 -11.78 1.33
C LEU A 68 3.59 -12.82 1.42
N THR A 69 2.75 -12.66 2.40
CA THR A 69 1.60 -13.50 2.68
C THR A 69 0.33 -12.68 2.57
N ILE A 70 -0.66 -13.20 1.84
CA ILE A 70 -1.94 -12.51 1.58
C ILE A 70 -3.09 -13.41 2.01
N ALA A 71 -4.03 -12.85 2.76
CA ALA A 71 -5.24 -13.52 3.19
C ALA A 71 -6.46 -12.65 2.89
N ALA A 72 -7.32 -13.14 1.99
CA ALA A 72 -8.61 -12.53 1.71
C ALA A 72 -9.74 -13.36 2.36
N PRO A 73 -10.79 -12.73 2.92
CA PRO A 73 -11.90 -13.45 3.54
C PRO A 73 -12.53 -14.48 2.61
N GLY A 74 -12.66 -15.72 3.09
CA GLY A 74 -13.25 -16.82 2.33
C GLY A 74 -12.40 -17.34 1.16
N LYS A 75 -11.12 -16.93 1.06
CA LYS A 75 -10.18 -17.42 0.03
C LYS A 75 -8.98 -18.14 0.66
N PRO A 76 -8.30 -19.03 -0.11
CA PRO A 76 -7.04 -19.59 0.32
C PRO A 76 -6.01 -18.49 0.60
N LYS A 77 -5.21 -18.70 1.64
CA LYS A 77 -4.05 -17.87 1.95
C LYS A 77 -2.95 -18.19 0.94
N VAL A 78 -2.37 -17.17 0.32
CA VAL A 78 -1.26 -17.31 -0.64
C VAL A 78 0.00 -16.70 -0.06
N SER A 79 1.17 -17.24 -0.43
CA SER A 79 2.47 -16.66 -0.04
C SER A 79 3.45 -16.68 -1.20
N VAL A 80 4.19 -15.58 -1.36
CA VAL A 80 5.15 -15.37 -2.44
C VAL A 80 6.49 -14.92 -1.87
N ASP A 81 7.58 -15.49 -2.38
CA ASP A 81 8.94 -15.06 -2.04
C ASP A 81 9.31 -13.84 -2.89
N LEU A 82 9.42 -12.68 -2.25
CA LEU A 82 9.69 -11.41 -2.94
C LEU A 82 11.07 -11.40 -3.61
N ARG A 83 12.03 -12.21 -3.13
CA ARG A 83 13.33 -12.37 -3.79
C ARG A 83 13.16 -13.02 -5.16
N LYS A 84 12.36 -14.09 -5.23
CA LYS A 84 12.04 -14.77 -6.49
C LYS A 84 11.23 -13.88 -7.43
N VAL A 85 10.32 -13.06 -6.90
CA VAL A 85 9.58 -12.07 -7.70
C VAL A 85 10.53 -11.11 -8.40
N VAL A 86 11.52 -10.58 -7.68
CA VAL A 86 12.54 -9.69 -8.25
C VAL A 86 13.45 -10.44 -9.24
N GLU A 87 13.90 -11.65 -8.90
CA GLU A 87 14.75 -12.49 -9.77
C GLU A 87 14.05 -12.86 -11.09
N ASN A 88 12.74 -13.12 -11.05
CA ASN A 88 11.93 -13.40 -12.23
C ASN A 88 11.84 -12.19 -13.19
N GLY A 89 12.04 -10.97 -12.68
CA GLY A 89 12.20 -9.77 -13.50
C GLY A 89 10.96 -9.33 -14.29
N LYS A 90 9.78 -9.93 -14.04
CA LYS A 90 8.56 -9.62 -14.77
C LYS A 90 8.00 -8.27 -14.31
N LEU A 91 8.25 -7.22 -15.08
CA LEU A 91 7.79 -5.86 -14.81
C LEU A 91 6.42 -5.59 -15.42
N ILE A 92 5.61 -4.83 -14.68
CA ILE A 92 4.34 -4.28 -15.12
C ILE A 92 4.38 -2.77 -14.88
N ARG A 93 4.03 -1.98 -15.91
CA ARG A 93 3.87 -0.52 -15.80
C ARG A 93 2.44 -0.19 -15.39
N ALA A 94 2.27 0.34 -14.19
CA ALA A 94 0.99 0.85 -13.71
C ALA A 94 0.80 2.32 -14.07
N SER A 95 -0.46 2.70 -14.29
CA SER A 95 -0.92 4.07 -14.42
C SER A 95 -1.68 4.46 -13.16
N LEU A 96 -1.15 5.43 -12.40
CA LEU A 96 -1.69 5.93 -11.15
C LEU A 96 -2.45 7.25 -11.37
N PHE A 97 -2.64 8.02 -10.30
CA PHE A 97 -3.23 9.36 -10.30
C PHE A 97 -2.56 10.25 -11.36
N ASP A 98 -3.36 11.07 -12.03
CA ASP A 98 -2.94 11.95 -13.13
C ASP A 98 -2.19 11.24 -14.27
N ASN A 99 -2.45 9.93 -14.44
CA ASN A 99 -1.78 9.04 -15.40
C ASN A 99 -0.27 8.87 -15.20
N LEU A 100 0.25 9.26 -14.04
CA LEU A 100 1.66 9.05 -13.68
C LEU A 100 2.00 7.57 -13.72
N LYS A 101 3.13 7.25 -14.33
CA LYS A 101 3.60 5.87 -14.51
C LYS A 101 4.56 5.45 -13.41
N GLN A 102 4.46 4.19 -13.02
CA GLN A 102 5.34 3.53 -12.05
C GLN A 102 5.45 2.05 -12.42
N ASP A 103 6.68 1.53 -12.41
CA ASP A 103 6.92 0.11 -12.62
C ASP A 103 6.86 -0.67 -11.31
N GLY A 104 6.42 -1.92 -11.39
CA GLY A 104 6.45 -2.88 -10.28
C GLY A 104 6.66 -4.30 -10.79
N TYR A 105 7.21 -5.17 -9.95
CA TYR A 105 7.37 -6.59 -10.25
C TYR A 105 6.05 -7.34 -10.03
N ASP A 106 5.68 -8.18 -10.97
CA ASP A 106 4.49 -9.03 -10.88
C ASP A 106 4.64 -10.14 -9.83
N CYS A 107 3.76 -10.16 -8.84
CA CYS A 107 3.78 -11.15 -7.75
C CYS A 107 3.22 -12.54 -8.14
N GLY A 108 2.84 -12.74 -9.41
CA GLY A 108 2.55 -14.06 -9.97
C GLY A 108 1.07 -14.45 -10.00
N ASP A 109 0.80 -15.57 -10.67
CA ASP A 109 -0.56 -15.96 -11.08
C ASP A 109 -1.42 -16.46 -9.92
N GLU A 110 -0.83 -17.10 -8.91
CA GLU A 110 -1.56 -17.56 -7.73
C GLU A 110 -2.17 -16.38 -6.94
N VAL A 111 -1.36 -15.32 -6.76
CA VAL A 111 -1.82 -14.07 -6.15
C VAL A 111 -2.88 -13.40 -7.01
N ALA A 112 -2.66 -13.32 -8.33
CA ALA A 112 -3.62 -12.75 -9.26
C ALA A 112 -4.98 -13.48 -9.23
N GLN A 113 -4.96 -14.81 -9.15
CA GLN A 113 -6.16 -15.63 -9.05
C GLN A 113 -6.93 -15.35 -7.76
N VAL A 114 -6.27 -15.41 -6.59
CA VAL A 114 -6.93 -15.18 -5.29
C VAL A 114 -7.59 -13.80 -5.25
N LEU A 115 -6.90 -12.78 -5.76
CA LEU A 115 -7.42 -11.41 -5.79
C LEU A 115 -8.57 -11.25 -6.78
N SER A 116 -8.44 -11.78 -8.00
CA SER A 116 -9.50 -11.73 -9.01
C SER A 116 -10.77 -12.43 -8.52
N GLU A 117 -10.64 -13.61 -7.91
CA GLU A 117 -11.77 -14.34 -7.35
C GLU A 117 -12.39 -13.66 -6.12
N TYR A 118 -11.61 -12.91 -5.35
CA TYR A 118 -12.10 -12.18 -4.18
C TYR A 118 -12.84 -10.90 -4.57
N ILE A 119 -12.34 -10.21 -5.60
CA ILE A 119 -12.95 -9.01 -6.18
C ILE A 119 -14.15 -9.36 -7.06
N GLU A 120 -14.28 -10.63 -7.46
CA GLU A 120 -15.30 -11.17 -8.36
C GLU A 120 -15.21 -10.57 -9.77
N GLU A 121 -14.00 -10.24 -10.19
CA GLU A 121 -13.69 -9.72 -11.52
C GLU A 121 -12.33 -10.28 -11.98
N PRO A 122 -12.18 -10.63 -13.27
CA PRO A 122 -10.93 -11.18 -13.79
C PRO A 122 -9.83 -10.11 -13.93
N ASP A 123 -8.62 -10.58 -14.17
CA ASP A 123 -7.44 -9.80 -14.59
C ASP A 123 -6.90 -8.81 -13.55
N TYR A 124 -7.00 -9.13 -12.25
CA TYR A 124 -6.33 -8.36 -11.20
C TYR A 124 -4.98 -8.96 -10.87
N ARG A 125 -3.93 -8.13 -10.87
CA ARG A 125 -2.58 -8.53 -10.46
C ARG A 125 -2.08 -7.64 -9.34
N LEU A 126 -1.21 -8.23 -8.53
CA LEU A 126 -0.46 -7.55 -7.49
C LEU A 126 0.94 -7.25 -8.01
N ILE A 127 1.41 -6.00 -7.85
CA ILE A 127 2.76 -5.62 -8.25
C ILE A 127 3.54 -5.01 -7.08
N PHE A 128 4.78 -5.44 -6.94
CA PHE A 128 5.70 -5.08 -5.87
C PHE A 128 6.70 -4.01 -6.32
N TYR A 129 6.78 -2.91 -5.58
CA TYR A 129 7.76 -1.85 -5.84
C TYR A 129 9.13 -2.19 -5.24
N LYS A 130 10.19 -1.86 -5.97
CA LYS A 130 11.57 -1.86 -5.48
C LYS A 130 12.29 -0.60 -5.95
N GLU A 131 13.21 -0.10 -5.15
CA GLU A 131 14.08 1.02 -5.52
C GLU A 131 14.82 0.74 -6.84
N GLY A 132 14.95 1.79 -7.68
CA GLY A 132 15.61 1.73 -8.99
C GLY A 132 14.69 1.39 -10.16
N LEU A 133 13.40 1.12 -9.91
CA LEU A 133 12.40 0.98 -10.96
C LEU A 133 12.03 2.34 -11.57
N TYR A 134 11.56 2.32 -12.83
CA TYR A 134 11.10 3.52 -13.51
C TYR A 134 9.90 4.14 -12.80
N THR A 135 9.97 5.44 -12.53
CA THR A 135 8.89 6.20 -11.92
C THR A 135 8.79 7.60 -12.52
N GLU A 136 7.55 8.09 -12.63
CA GLU A 136 7.23 9.51 -12.84
C GLU A 136 6.81 10.18 -11.51
N ARG A 137 6.94 9.47 -10.39
CA ARG A 137 6.43 9.85 -9.07
C ARG A 137 7.55 10.28 -8.12
N THR A 138 8.47 11.10 -8.62
CA THR A 138 9.51 11.70 -7.77
C THR A 138 8.92 12.86 -6.99
N CYS A 139 8.93 12.75 -5.66
CA CYS A 139 8.51 13.80 -4.75
C CYS A 139 9.66 14.80 -4.53
N ILE A 140 9.45 16.05 -4.93
CA ILE A 140 10.37 17.17 -4.70
C ILE A 140 9.56 18.28 -4.02
N PRO A 141 9.55 18.35 -2.69
CA PRO A 141 8.78 19.35 -1.97
C PRO A 141 9.22 20.78 -2.31
N ASP A 142 8.26 21.64 -2.60
CA ASP A 142 8.44 23.07 -2.73
C ASP A 142 8.00 23.79 -1.45
N ASP A 143 8.43 25.06 -1.28
CA ASP A 143 8.18 25.82 -0.06
C ASP A 143 6.69 26.19 0.13
N ASP A 144 5.86 26.07 -0.92
CA ASP A 144 4.41 26.33 -0.91
C ASP A 144 3.56 25.03 -0.82
N TRP A 145 4.20 23.85 -0.75
CA TRP A 145 3.52 22.54 -0.75
C TRP A 145 2.58 22.37 0.46
N TRP A 146 2.90 22.97 1.60
CA TRP A 146 2.09 22.87 2.82
C TRP A 146 2.08 24.16 3.64
N ASN A 147 1.19 24.23 4.64
CA ASN A 147 1.05 25.37 5.54
C ASN A 147 2.24 25.61 6.48
N THR A 148 3.25 24.74 6.43
CA THR A 148 4.46 24.78 7.26
C THR A 148 5.66 24.33 6.43
N PRO A 149 6.90 24.79 6.74
CA PRO A 149 8.09 24.34 6.05
C PRO A 149 8.18 22.81 5.99
N VAL A 150 8.35 22.28 4.78
CA VAL A 150 8.54 20.85 4.52
C VAL A 150 10.04 20.54 4.31
N PRO A 151 10.54 19.38 4.75
CA PRO A 151 11.93 19.02 4.52
C PRO A 151 12.27 19.00 3.03
N LYS A 152 13.37 19.67 2.65
CA LYS A 152 13.90 19.61 1.28
C LYS A 152 14.50 18.23 1.04
N ARG A 153 13.85 17.46 0.18
CA ARG A 153 14.20 16.06 -0.15
C ARG A 153 13.86 15.76 -1.61
N LYS A 154 14.41 14.67 -2.13
CA LYS A 154 14.10 14.16 -3.46
C LYS A 154 14.01 12.65 -3.33
N ASP A 155 12.79 12.14 -3.35
CA ASP A 155 12.54 10.72 -3.10
C ASP A 155 11.54 10.22 -4.13
N ASP A 156 11.83 9.05 -4.67
CA ASP A 156 10.88 8.34 -5.51
C ASP A 156 9.81 7.70 -4.63
N SER A 157 8.56 8.05 -4.90
CA SER A 157 7.42 7.49 -4.19
C SER A 157 6.96 6.24 -4.91
N GLY A 158 6.80 5.12 -4.21
CA GLY A 158 6.30 3.87 -4.78
C GLY A 158 4.85 3.97 -5.25
N PHE A 159 3.95 3.27 -4.56
CA PHE A 159 2.51 3.27 -4.86
C PHE A 159 1.66 4.02 -3.82
N THR A 160 2.29 4.70 -2.85
CA THR A 160 1.62 5.58 -1.87
C THR A 160 0.89 6.72 -2.57
N ASP A 161 -0.17 7.28 -1.98
CA ASP A 161 -0.95 8.36 -2.63
C ASP A 161 -0.18 9.69 -2.64
N LEU A 162 0.05 10.27 -1.45
CA LEU A 162 0.72 11.57 -1.28
C LEU A 162 2.01 11.50 -0.44
N ALA A 163 1.97 10.79 0.70
CA ALA A 163 3.06 10.75 1.67
C ALA A 163 3.53 9.30 1.92
N PRO A 164 4.82 9.10 2.25
CA PRO A 164 5.36 7.77 2.57
C PRO A 164 4.75 7.20 3.86
N PHE A 165 4.30 8.09 4.76
CA PHE A 165 3.72 7.71 6.04
C PHE A 165 2.40 8.42 6.24
N LEU A 166 1.41 7.66 6.71
CA LEU A 166 0.20 8.20 7.31
C LEU A 166 0.24 7.88 8.81
N LEU A 167 -0.07 8.89 9.61
CA LEU A 167 -0.13 8.79 11.06
C LEU A 167 -1.57 8.98 11.51
N ALA A 168 -2.03 8.08 12.37
CA ALA A 168 -3.31 8.18 13.06
C ALA A 168 -3.10 7.76 14.51
N THR A 169 -3.93 8.29 15.42
CA THR A 169 -3.91 7.90 16.83
C THR A 169 -5.15 7.09 17.17
N GLU A 170 -5.04 6.15 18.10
CA GLU A 170 -6.18 5.41 18.62
C GLU A 170 -7.28 6.36 19.10
N ALA A 171 -6.91 7.42 19.82
CA ALA A 171 -7.83 8.45 20.28
C ALA A 171 -8.61 9.11 19.12
N SER A 172 -7.93 9.47 18.02
CA SER A 172 -8.61 10.06 16.85
C SER A 172 -9.59 9.10 16.17
N VAL A 173 -9.27 7.81 16.12
CA VAL A 173 -10.13 6.78 15.53
C VAL A 173 -11.33 6.50 16.44
N ASN A 174 -11.12 6.40 17.75
CA ASN A 174 -12.20 6.20 18.71
C ASN A 174 -13.19 7.37 18.71
N ALA A 175 -12.68 8.61 18.71
CA ALA A 175 -13.51 9.81 18.62
C ALA A 175 -14.36 9.84 17.32
N LEU A 176 -13.79 9.38 16.20
CA LEU A 176 -14.56 9.24 14.96
C LEU A 176 -15.68 8.20 15.11
N ASN A 177 -15.36 7.00 15.61
CA ASN A 177 -16.30 5.90 15.75
C ASN A 177 -17.51 6.26 16.64
N GLU A 178 -17.30 7.01 17.72
CA GLU A 178 -18.38 7.48 18.61
C GLU A 178 -19.41 8.41 17.94
N ASN A 179 -19.09 8.95 16.75
CA ASN A 179 -19.94 9.90 16.05
C ASN A 179 -20.43 9.39 14.67
N LEU A 180 -20.03 8.17 14.25
CA LEU A 180 -20.41 7.63 12.94
C LEU A 180 -21.93 7.48 12.76
N ASP A 181 -22.63 7.10 13.82
CA ASP A 181 -24.08 6.82 13.77
C ASP A 181 -24.95 8.05 14.09
N LYS A 182 -24.35 9.20 14.45
CA LYS A 182 -25.07 10.41 14.87
C LYS A 182 -25.55 11.29 13.71
N LYS A 183 -25.88 10.69 12.56
CA LYS A 183 -26.37 11.40 11.37
C LYS A 183 -27.87 11.58 11.35
#